data_AF-A0A2C9LLZ3-F1
#
_entry.id   AF-A0A2C9LLZ3-F1
#
_cell.length_a   1.000
_cell.length_b   1.000
_cell.length_c   1.000
_cell.angle_alpha   90.00
_cell.angle_beta   90.00
_cell.angle_gamma   90.00
#
_symmetry.space_group_name_H-M   'P 1'
#
loop_
_entity.id
_entity.type
_entity.pdbx_description
1 polymer ?
#
loop_
_entity_poly.entity_id
_entity_poly.type
_entity_poly.pdbx_seq_one_letter_code
_entity_poly.pdbx_strand_id
1 'polypeptide(L)'
;PSSTSSPAPSSTTSPAPSNTTSPAPSSITSPAQSSTSSPAPSSTTSPTPSSITSPAPSNTTSPAPSSTSSPAPSSTTSPAPSSTTSPAPSSTTSPAPSSTTSPAPSSTTSPAPSSTTSPAPSSTTSPAPSSTTSPAPSSTTSPAPSSTTSPAPSNTTSPTPSNTTSPTPSSITTPAPSSITSPAPSGTTK
;
A
#
# COMPACT_ATOMS: atom_id res chain seq x y z
N PRO A 1 -0.23 -28.31 -8.14
CA PRO A 1 -0.54 -27.43 -6.98
C PRO A 1 -1.43 -28.22 -6.01
N SER A 2 -1.11 -28.22 -4.72
CA SER A 2 -1.90 -28.93 -3.72
C SER A 2 -2.93 -27.98 -3.10
N SER A 3 -4.19 -28.40 -3.05
CA SER A 3 -5.25 -27.64 -2.38
C SER A 3 -5.37 -28.09 -0.93
N THR A 4 -5.21 -27.16 0.01
CA THR A 4 -5.35 -27.42 1.44
C THR A 4 -6.54 -26.63 1.99
N SER A 5 -7.39 -27.30 2.77
CA SER A 5 -8.52 -26.70 3.48
C SER A 5 -8.42 -27.09 4.95
N SER A 6 -8.48 -26.10 5.85
CA SER A 6 -8.37 -26.34 7.30
C SER A 6 -9.59 -25.80 8.04
N PRO A 7 -10.38 -26.65 8.74
CA PRO A 7 -11.73 -26.29 9.18
C PRO A 7 -11.83 -25.54 10.53
N ALA A 8 -10.73 -25.37 11.27
CA ALA A 8 -10.70 -24.78 12.62
C ALA A 8 -9.72 -23.61 12.70
N PRO A 9 -9.71 -22.78 13.77
CA PRO A 9 -8.58 -21.90 13.97
C PRO A 9 -7.31 -22.75 13.95
N SER A 10 -6.46 -22.49 12.97
CA SER A 10 -5.43 -23.44 12.60
C SER A 10 -4.18 -22.75 12.14
N SER A 11 -3.07 -23.39 12.48
CA SER A 11 -1.78 -23.11 11.88
C SER A 11 -1.62 -24.08 10.72
N THR A 12 -1.78 -23.59 9.50
CA THR A 12 -1.65 -24.42 8.29
C THR A 12 -0.26 -24.23 7.73
N THR A 13 0.50 -25.31 7.62
CA THR A 13 1.77 -25.32 6.87
C THR A 13 1.58 -26.11 5.58
N SER A 14 1.80 -25.48 4.43
CA SER A 14 1.65 -26.14 3.12
C SER A 14 3.02 -26.27 2.42
N PRO A 15 3.62 -27.47 2.36
CA PRO A 15 5.03 -27.64 1.96
C PRO A 15 5.30 -27.55 0.44
N ALA A 16 4.26 -27.51 -0.40
CA ALA A 16 4.37 -27.46 -1.86
C ALA A 16 3.59 -26.25 -2.40
N PRO A 17 3.77 -25.83 -3.67
CA PRO A 17 2.97 -24.76 -4.25
C PRO A 17 1.49 -25.05 -4.06
N SER A 18 0.79 -24.13 -3.40
CA SER A 18 -0.50 -24.45 -2.81
C SER A 18 -1.50 -23.33 -2.92
N ASN A 19 -2.75 -23.74 -3.13
CA ASN A 19 -3.91 -22.91 -2.90
C ASN A 19 -4.46 -23.31 -1.53
N THR A 20 -4.36 -22.41 -0.55
CA THR A 20 -4.88 -22.65 0.79
C THR A 20 -6.14 -21.85 0.99
N THR A 21 -7.23 -22.55 1.32
CA THR A 21 -8.48 -21.93 1.74
C THR A 21 -8.68 -22.19 3.23
N SER A 22 -8.74 -21.13 4.05
CA SER A 22 -8.98 -21.27 5.49
C SER A 22 -10.29 -20.60 5.90
N PRO A 23 -11.38 -21.36 6.12
CA PRO A 23 -12.68 -20.81 6.54
C PRO A 23 -12.72 -20.24 7.97
N ALA A 24 -11.74 -20.56 8.82
CA ALA A 24 -11.62 -20.07 10.18
C ALA A 24 -10.36 -19.21 10.36
N PRO A 25 -10.25 -18.40 11.44
CA PRO A 25 -9.08 -17.56 11.67
C PRO A 25 -7.80 -18.37 11.60
N SER A 26 -6.81 -17.92 10.84
CA SER A 26 -5.66 -18.80 10.54
C SER A 26 -4.33 -18.10 10.53
N SER A 27 -3.31 -18.85 10.93
CA SER A 27 -1.92 -18.56 10.62
C SER A 27 -1.48 -19.50 9.51
N ILE A 28 -1.09 -18.95 8.37
CA ILE A 28 -0.70 -19.74 7.20
C ILE A 28 0.79 -19.53 6.98
N THR A 29 1.54 -20.63 7.02
CA THR A 29 2.95 -20.65 6.65
C THR A 29 3.10 -21.44 5.35
N SER A 30 3.58 -20.78 4.29
CA SER A 30 3.71 -21.40 2.97
C SER A 30 5.16 -21.37 2.49
N PRO A 31 5.97 -22.41 2.77
CA PRO A 31 7.36 -22.50 2.30
C PRO A 31 7.54 -22.54 0.77
N ALA A 32 6.46 -22.71 0.00
CA ALA A 32 6.43 -22.68 -1.46
C ALA A 32 5.34 -21.73 -1.95
N GLN A 33 5.39 -21.34 -3.24
CA GLN A 33 4.51 -20.32 -3.82
C GLN A 33 3.05 -20.56 -3.45
N SER A 34 2.39 -19.55 -2.88
CA SER A 34 1.04 -19.73 -2.35
C SER A 34 0.05 -18.71 -2.85
N SER A 35 -1.18 -19.19 -3.03
CA SER A 35 -2.36 -18.35 -3.10
C SER A 35 -3.24 -18.68 -1.91
N THR A 36 -3.49 -17.69 -1.07
CA THR A 36 -4.28 -17.85 0.15
C THR A 36 -5.61 -17.13 -0.02
N SER A 37 -6.69 -17.87 0.23
CA SER A 37 -8.03 -17.30 0.36
C SER A 37 -8.55 -17.57 1.77
N SER A 38 -8.84 -16.53 2.54
CA SER A 38 -9.37 -16.70 3.90
C SER A 38 -10.55 -15.76 4.15
N PRO A 39 -11.80 -16.29 4.27
CA PRO A 39 -12.96 -15.49 4.65
C PRO A 39 -12.96 -15.06 6.13
N ALA A 40 -12.06 -15.60 6.95
CA ALA A 40 -11.84 -15.20 8.34
C ALA A 40 -10.50 -14.45 8.48
N PRO A 41 -10.23 -13.78 9.62
CA PRO A 41 -8.96 -13.08 9.83
C PRO A 41 -7.76 -14.00 9.59
N SER A 42 -6.77 -13.52 8.84
CA SER A 42 -5.61 -14.33 8.46
C SER A 42 -4.29 -13.62 8.68
N SER A 43 -3.29 -14.38 9.08
CA SER A 43 -1.89 -13.94 9.08
C SER A 43 -1.09 -14.91 8.23
N THR A 44 -0.50 -14.42 7.15
CA THR A 44 0.24 -15.24 6.21
C THR A 44 1.72 -14.89 6.28
N THR A 45 2.54 -15.92 6.49
CA THR A 45 4.00 -15.84 6.35
C THR A 45 4.44 -16.72 5.19
N SER A 46 5.07 -16.16 4.18
CA SER A 46 5.51 -16.91 3.00
C SER A 46 6.94 -16.55 2.62
N PRO A 47 7.93 -17.46 2.74
CA PRO A 47 9.28 -17.20 2.22
C PRO A 47 9.38 -17.15 0.69
N THR A 48 8.28 -17.37 -0.02
CA THR A 48 8.20 -17.38 -1.49
C THR A 48 7.07 -16.47 -1.97
N PRO A 49 6.97 -16.16 -3.28
CA PRO A 49 5.93 -15.27 -3.78
C PRO A 49 4.53 -15.70 -3.33
N SER A 50 3.76 -14.76 -2.81
CA SER A 50 2.44 -15.04 -2.24
C SER A 50 1.39 -14.03 -2.71
N SER A 51 0.20 -14.55 -3.02
CA SER A 51 -1.00 -13.75 -3.27
C SER A 51 -2.05 -14.05 -2.22
N ILE A 52 -2.58 -13.01 -1.57
CA ILE A 52 -3.58 -13.16 -0.50
C ILE A 52 -4.84 -12.39 -0.88
N THR A 53 -5.96 -13.12 -0.87
CA THR A 53 -7.30 -12.56 -0.99
C THR A 53 -8.05 -12.86 0.30
N SER A 54 -8.43 -11.82 1.06
CA SER A 54 -9.13 -12.03 2.33
C SER A 54 -10.28 -11.05 2.52
N PRO A 55 -11.54 -11.51 2.54
CA PRO A 55 -12.70 -10.71 2.93
C PRO A 55 -12.66 -10.15 4.35
N ALA A 56 -11.80 -10.69 5.21
CA ALA A 56 -11.58 -10.28 6.59
C ALA A 56 -10.19 -9.64 6.75
N PRO A 57 -9.85 -9.06 7.92
CA PRO A 57 -8.55 -8.44 8.14
C PRO A 57 -7.40 -9.40 7.85
N SER A 58 -6.38 -8.91 7.15
CA SER A 58 -5.23 -9.72 6.76
C SER A 58 -3.90 -9.04 6.99
N ASN A 59 -2.95 -9.82 7.53
CA ASN A 59 -1.58 -9.43 7.71
C ASN A 59 -0.66 -10.33 6.88
N THR A 60 0.16 -9.73 6.05
CA THR A 60 1.10 -10.43 5.17
C THR A 60 2.53 -10.09 5.55
N THR A 61 3.33 -11.11 5.86
CA THR A 61 4.78 -10.99 5.99
C THR A 61 5.46 -11.90 4.97
N SER A 62 6.21 -11.34 4.04
CA SER A 62 6.83 -12.14 2.98
C SER A 62 8.20 -11.60 2.61
N PRO A 63 9.32 -12.35 2.76
CA PRO A 63 10.61 -11.97 2.21
C PRO A 63 10.69 -12.01 0.68
N ALA A 64 9.65 -12.51 0.01
CA ALA A 64 9.50 -12.53 -1.43
C ALA A 64 8.36 -11.58 -1.86
N PRO A 65 8.15 -11.34 -3.17
CA PRO A 65 7.10 -10.46 -3.63
C PRO A 65 5.72 -10.87 -3.09
N SER A 66 4.95 -9.89 -2.64
CA SER A 66 3.62 -10.13 -2.07
C SER A 66 2.57 -9.19 -2.63
N SER A 67 1.41 -9.77 -2.92
CA SER A 67 0.21 -9.04 -3.32
C SER A 67 -0.93 -9.33 -2.34
N THR A 68 -1.51 -8.29 -1.76
CA THR A 68 -2.65 -8.39 -0.85
C THR A 68 -3.85 -7.68 -1.44
N SER A 69 -4.97 -8.38 -1.57
CA SER A 69 -6.27 -7.81 -1.96
C SER A 69 -7.28 -8.12 -0.86
N SER A 70 -7.80 -7.08 -0.19
CA SER A 70 -8.72 -7.29 0.93
C SER A 70 -9.77 -6.18 1.01
N PRO A 71 -11.08 -6.50 1.03
CA PRO A 71 -12.11 -5.51 1.35
C PRO A 71 -12.12 -5.05 2.82
N ALA A 72 -11.35 -5.70 3.68
CA ALA A 72 -11.13 -5.34 5.08
C ALA A 72 -9.71 -4.76 5.27
N PRO A 73 -9.36 -4.26 6.47
CA PRO A 73 -8.04 -3.69 6.71
C PRO A 73 -6.92 -4.66 6.36
N SER A 74 -5.88 -4.16 5.71
CA SER A 74 -4.74 -4.97 5.29
C SER A 74 -3.40 -4.32 5.65
N SER A 75 -2.48 -5.15 6.11
CA SER A 75 -1.10 -4.74 6.39
C SER A 75 -0.13 -5.67 5.68
N THR A 76 0.77 -5.11 4.88
CA THR A 76 1.81 -5.87 4.18
C THR A 76 3.19 -5.39 4.61
N THR A 77 4.02 -6.33 5.08
CA THR A 77 5.44 -6.12 5.37
C THR A 77 6.28 -7.04 4.50
N SER A 78 7.11 -6.48 3.63
CA SER A 78 7.91 -7.29 2.71
C SER A 78 9.24 -6.63 2.37
N PRO A 79 10.40 -7.29 2.54
CA PRO A 79 11.66 -6.82 1.99
C PRO A 79 11.78 -6.89 0.47
N ALA A 80 10.80 -7.49 -0.21
CA ALA A 80 10.68 -7.55 -1.65
C ALA A 80 9.48 -6.68 -2.11
N PRO A 81 9.25 -6.53 -3.43
CA PRO A 81 8.17 -5.68 -3.93
C PRO A 81 6.80 -6.07 -3.35
N SER A 82 6.06 -5.06 -2.92
CA SER A 82 4.75 -5.24 -2.29
C SER A 82 3.67 -4.43 -2.97
N SER A 83 2.50 -5.04 -3.18
CA SER A 83 1.31 -4.36 -3.67
C SER A 83 0.11 -4.64 -2.76
N THR A 84 -0.56 -3.58 -2.33
CA THR A 84 -1.76 -3.68 -1.50
C THR A 84 -2.93 -2.95 -2.19
N THR A 85 -4.03 -3.66 -2.38
CA THR A 85 -5.29 -3.09 -2.88
C THR A 85 -6.39 -3.35 -1.85
N SER A 86 -6.99 -2.29 -1.31
CA SER A 86 -8.01 -2.45 -0.27
C SER A 86 -9.00 -1.29 -0.24
N PRO A 87 -10.33 -1.52 -0.27
CA PRO A 87 -11.32 -0.50 0.02
C PRO A 87 -11.40 -0.07 1.50
N ALA A 88 -10.67 -0.74 2.39
CA ALA A 88 -10.51 -0.39 3.79
C ALA A 88 -9.07 0.11 4.05
N PRO A 89 -8.75 0.58 5.28
CA PRO A 89 -7.43 1.10 5.57
C PRO A 89 -6.31 0.11 5.21
N SER A 90 -5.26 0.62 4.58
CA SER A 90 -4.13 -0.18 4.13
C SER A 90 -2.80 0.40 4.57
N SER A 91 -1.88 -0.48 4.93
CA SER A 91 -0.52 -0.10 5.31
C SER A 91 0.49 -1.01 4.62
N THR A 92 1.47 -0.41 3.94
CA THR A 92 2.55 -1.13 3.29
C THR A 92 3.89 -0.64 3.82
N THR A 93 4.71 -1.57 4.33
CA THR A 93 6.10 -1.30 4.71
C THR A 93 7.02 -2.20 3.89
N SER A 94 7.91 -1.62 3.08
CA SER A 94 8.80 -2.41 2.23
C SER A 94 10.10 -1.69 1.91
N PRO A 95 11.29 -2.30 2.13
CA PRO A 95 12.54 -1.78 1.58
C PRO A 95 12.72 -1.91 0.07
N ALA A 96 11.79 -2.55 -0.63
CA ALA A 96 11.71 -2.63 -2.07
C ALA A 96 10.50 -1.83 -2.58
N PRO A 97 10.29 -1.71 -3.91
CA PRO A 97 9.19 -0.91 -4.44
C PRO A 97 7.83 -1.31 -3.87
N SER A 98 7.06 -0.32 -3.46
CA SER A 98 5.75 -0.53 -2.84
C SER A 98 4.67 0.27 -3.52
N SER A 99 3.51 -0.35 -3.73
CA SER A 99 2.32 0.31 -4.27
C SER A 99 1.11 0.05 -3.40
N THR A 100 0.37 1.11 -3.06
CA THR A 100 -0.87 1.03 -2.29
C THR A 100 -1.99 1.73 -3.04
N THR A 101 -3.11 1.03 -3.27
CA THR A 101 -4.33 1.60 -3.85
C THR A 101 -5.49 1.39 -2.88
N SER A 102 -6.08 2.47 -2.38
CA SER A 102 -7.17 2.36 -1.39
C SER A 102 -8.12 3.56 -1.40
N PRO A 103 -9.45 3.39 -1.55
CA PRO A 103 -10.44 4.44 -1.28
C PRO A 103 -10.58 4.82 0.21
N ALA A 104 -9.90 4.12 1.11
CA ALA A 104 -9.80 4.45 2.53
C ALA A 104 -8.37 4.92 2.87
N PRO A 105 -8.09 5.35 4.12
CA PRO A 105 -6.77 5.86 4.47
C PRO A 105 -5.66 4.88 4.13
N SER A 106 -4.58 5.40 3.55
CA SER A 106 -3.44 4.58 3.13
C SER A 106 -2.14 5.15 3.64
N SER A 107 -1.22 4.25 3.97
CA SER A 107 0.13 4.61 4.42
C SER A 107 1.16 3.71 3.77
N THR A 108 2.18 4.32 3.17
CA THR A 108 3.28 3.61 2.53
C THR A 108 4.61 4.11 3.08
N THR A 109 5.42 3.20 3.60
CA THR A 109 6.80 3.48 4.04
C THR A 109 7.78 2.62 3.27
N SER A 110 8.66 3.24 2.49
CA SER A 110 9.62 2.50 1.67
C SER A 110 10.90 3.27 1.38
N PRO A 111 12.11 2.76 1.69
CA PRO A 111 13.37 3.30 1.18
C PRO A 111 13.59 3.12 -0.34
N ALA A 112 12.68 2.45 -1.04
CA ALA A 112 12.66 2.31 -2.49
C ALA A 112 11.44 3.08 -3.07
N PRO A 113 11.27 3.13 -4.41
CA PRO A 113 10.18 3.90 -5.00
C PRO A 113 8.81 3.48 -4.47
N SER A 114 8.01 4.47 -4.11
CA SER A 114 6.70 4.27 -3.50
C SER A 114 5.61 5.02 -4.23
N SER A 115 4.48 4.35 -4.46
CA SER A 115 3.29 4.98 -5.04
C SER A 115 2.06 4.74 -4.18
N THR A 116 1.33 5.81 -3.89
CA THR A 116 0.06 5.75 -3.16
C THR A 116 -1.04 6.44 -3.95
N THR A 117 -2.13 5.73 -4.22
CA THR A 117 -3.34 6.28 -4.84
C THR A 117 -4.51 6.10 -3.87
N SER A 118 -5.10 7.21 -3.39
CA SER A 118 -6.18 7.13 -2.41
C SER A 118 -7.17 8.28 -2.46
N PRO A 119 -8.47 8.01 -2.69
CA PRO A 119 -9.58 8.92 -2.42
C PRO A 119 -9.64 9.53 -1.01
N ALA A 120 -9.00 8.90 -0.03
CA ALA A 120 -8.99 9.31 1.37
C ALA A 120 -7.57 9.79 1.77
N PRO A 121 -7.34 10.23 3.02
CA PRO A 121 -6.04 10.70 3.43
C PRO A 121 -4.94 9.69 3.16
N SER A 122 -3.83 10.18 2.59
CA SER A 122 -2.69 9.34 2.23
C SER A 122 -1.39 9.91 2.77
N SER A 123 -0.50 9.00 3.13
CA SER A 123 0.84 9.36 3.61
C SER A 123 1.88 8.45 2.98
N THR A 124 2.90 9.08 2.39
CA THR A 124 4.02 8.39 1.76
C THR A 124 5.32 8.90 2.36
N THR A 125 6.12 7.99 2.92
CA THR A 125 7.47 8.29 3.42
C THR A 125 8.47 7.45 2.65
N SER A 126 9.36 8.09 1.87
CA SER A 126 10.34 7.36 1.07
C SER A 126 11.64 8.12 0.85
N PRO A 127 12.80 7.54 1.24
CA PRO A 127 14.14 7.93 0.77
C PRO A 127 14.34 8.02 -0.75
N ALA A 128 13.49 7.34 -1.53
CA ALA A 128 13.56 7.26 -2.99
C ALA A 128 12.38 8.02 -3.62
N PRO A 129 12.25 8.07 -4.97
CA PRO A 129 11.17 8.78 -5.61
C PRO A 129 9.79 8.33 -5.12
N SER A 130 8.94 9.30 -4.81
CA SER A 130 7.63 9.04 -4.24
C SER A 130 6.54 9.80 -4.98
N SER A 131 5.42 9.11 -5.23
CA SER A 131 4.25 9.69 -5.88
C SER A 131 3.00 9.46 -5.04
N THR A 132 2.26 10.52 -4.77
CA THR A 132 0.98 10.47 -4.07
C THR A 132 -0.10 11.16 -4.90
N THR A 133 -1.21 10.45 -5.13
CA THR A 133 -2.40 10.99 -5.80
C THR A 133 -3.60 10.82 -4.89
N SER A 134 -4.21 11.93 -4.46
CA SER A 134 -5.35 11.89 -3.53
C SER A 134 -6.27 13.09 -3.66
N PRO A 135 -7.61 12.92 -3.78
CA PRO A 135 -8.57 14.01 -3.62
C PRO A 135 -8.76 14.51 -2.18
N ALA A 136 -8.20 13.82 -1.19
CA ALA A 136 -8.20 14.21 0.21
C ALA A 136 -6.79 14.72 0.62
N PRO A 137 -6.60 15.17 1.88
CA PRO A 137 -5.30 15.64 2.32
C PRO A 137 -4.22 14.58 2.13
N SER A 138 -3.09 15.01 1.60
CA SER A 138 -1.97 14.11 1.35
C SER A 138 -0.65 14.66 1.88
N SER A 139 0.23 13.75 2.28
CA SER A 139 1.53 14.10 2.81
C SER A 139 2.60 13.20 2.20
N THR A 140 3.64 13.84 1.64
CA THR A 140 4.77 13.15 1.03
C THR A 140 6.06 13.67 1.65
N THR A 141 6.85 12.78 2.23
CA THR A 141 8.18 13.10 2.78
C THR A 141 9.23 12.27 2.04
N SER A 142 10.14 12.95 1.33
CA SER A 142 11.19 12.27 0.56
C SER A 142 12.46 13.11 0.40
N PRO A 143 13.67 12.59 0.67
CA PRO A 143 14.94 13.18 0.27
C PRO A 143 15.25 13.06 -1.23
N ALA A 144 14.40 12.41 -2.01
CA ALA A 144 14.48 12.28 -3.45
C ALA A 144 13.28 13.00 -4.12
N PRO A 145 13.22 13.06 -5.46
CA PRO A 145 12.14 13.74 -6.14
C PRO A 145 10.76 13.21 -5.73
N SER A 146 9.87 14.14 -5.39
CA SER A 146 8.52 13.81 -4.97
C SER A 146 7.49 14.53 -5.82
N SER A 147 6.38 13.83 -6.05
CA SER A 147 5.22 14.37 -6.76
C SER A 147 3.96 14.12 -5.97
N THR A 148 3.21 15.20 -5.72
CA THR A 148 1.93 15.14 -5.02
C THR A 148 0.86 15.79 -5.89
N THR A 149 -0.23 15.09 -6.16
CA THR A 149 -1.39 15.63 -6.89
C THR A 149 -2.63 15.53 -6.01
N SER A 150 -3.23 16.68 -5.69
CA SER A 150 -4.44 16.72 -4.86
C SER A 150 -5.28 17.98 -5.06
N PRO A 151 -6.62 17.86 -5.25
CA PRO A 151 -7.54 18.98 -5.08
C PRO A 151 -7.64 19.52 -3.64
N ALA A 152 -7.18 18.77 -2.64
CA ALA A 152 -7.19 19.15 -1.22
C ALA A 152 -5.79 19.57 -0.74
N PRO A 153 -5.65 20.07 0.51
CA PRO A 153 -4.35 20.49 1.04
C PRO A 153 -3.31 19.38 0.94
N SER A 154 -2.15 19.74 0.41
CA SER A 154 -1.03 18.82 0.23
C SER A 154 0.23 19.38 0.84
N ASN A 155 0.94 18.52 1.56
CA ASN A 155 2.22 18.84 2.17
C ASN A 155 3.29 17.96 1.55
N THR A 156 4.28 18.61 0.95
CA THR A 156 5.45 17.93 0.39
C THR A 156 6.71 18.45 1.09
N THR A 157 7.46 17.55 1.71
CA THR A 157 8.75 17.88 2.33
C THR A 157 9.86 17.16 1.57
N SER A 158 10.77 17.92 0.95
CA SER A 158 11.93 17.35 0.26
C SER A 158 13.11 18.32 0.21
N PRO A 159 14.35 17.88 0.49
CA PRO A 159 15.58 18.62 0.13
C PRO A 159 15.87 18.71 -1.38
N THR A 160 15.14 17.97 -2.23
CA THR A 160 15.35 17.88 -3.68
C THR A 160 14.12 18.41 -4.44
N PRO A 161 14.13 18.46 -5.79
CA PRO A 161 13.00 18.99 -6.54
C PRO A 161 11.69 18.27 -6.22
N SER A 162 10.67 19.07 -5.92
CA SER A 162 9.32 18.60 -5.61
C SER A 162 8.29 19.32 -6.48
N ASN A 163 7.32 18.54 -6.96
CA ASN A 163 6.18 19.04 -7.69
C ASN A 163 4.91 18.79 -6.89
N THR A 164 4.15 19.84 -6.64
CA THR A 164 2.80 19.72 -6.07
C THR A 164 1.80 20.36 -7.01
N THR A 165 0.79 19.59 -7.43
CA THR A 165 -0.32 20.10 -8.22
C THR A 165 -1.56 20.16 -7.35
N SER A 166 -2.03 21.37 -7.05
CA SER A 166 -3.23 21.57 -6.24
C SER A 166 -3.90 22.93 -6.51
N PRO A 167 -5.24 22.95 -6.70
CA PRO A 167 -6.03 24.18 -6.77
C PRO A 167 -6.28 24.81 -5.38
N THR A 168 -5.98 24.10 -4.28
CA THR A 168 -6.12 24.60 -2.91
C THR A 168 -4.74 24.84 -2.28
N PRO A 169 -4.67 25.58 -1.14
CA PRO A 169 -3.39 25.88 -0.52
C PRO A 169 -2.56 24.61 -0.27
N SER A 170 -1.36 24.60 -0.84
CA SER A 170 -0.39 23.52 -0.69
C SER A 170 0.93 24.07 -0.16
N SER A 171 1.62 23.26 0.63
CA SER A 171 2.92 23.60 1.18
C SER A 171 3.99 22.70 0.58
N ILE A 172 5.06 23.32 0.09
CA ILE A 172 6.31 22.62 -0.19
C ILE A 172 7.37 23.19 0.74
N THR A 173 7.99 22.32 1.53
CA THR A 173 9.16 22.68 2.33
C THR A 173 10.39 22.10 1.64
N THR A 174 11.13 22.95 0.93
CA THR A 174 12.35 22.57 0.21
C THR A 174 13.36 23.71 0.11
N PRO A 175 14.68 23.42 0.18
CA PRO A 175 15.75 24.33 -0.24
C PRO A 175 16.05 24.26 -1.76
N ALA A 176 15.51 23.28 -2.47
CA ALA A 176 15.71 23.03 -3.90
C ALA A 176 14.58 23.67 -4.74
N PRO A 177 14.70 23.78 -6.07
CA PRO A 177 13.62 24.28 -6.90
C PRO A 177 12.36 23.41 -6.76
N SER A 178 11.25 24.05 -6.40
CA SER A 178 9.92 23.44 -6.34
C SER A 178 8.97 24.06 -7.33
N SER A 179 8.06 23.26 -7.86
CA SER A 179 6.89 23.77 -8.58
C SER A 179 5.62 23.50 -7.79
N ILE A 180 4.84 24.56 -7.58
CA ILE A 180 3.44 24.46 -7.19
C ILE A 180 2.65 24.86 -8.42
N THR A 181 1.92 23.91 -9.00
CA THR A 181 0.98 24.21 -10.08
C THR A 181 -0.41 24.26 -9.47
N SER A 182 -1.02 25.44 -9.52
CA SER A 182 -2.44 25.61 -9.21
C SER A 182 -3.21 25.79 -10.51
N PRO A 183 -3.93 24.76 -10.98
CA PRO A 183 -4.87 24.94 -12.08
C PRO A 183 -5.87 26.04 -11.68
N ALA A 184 -6.21 26.93 -12.61
CA ALA A 184 -7.23 27.96 -12.35
C ALA A 184 -8.51 27.29 -11.81
N PRO A 185 -9.20 27.89 -10.81
CA PRO A 185 -10.46 27.35 -10.33
C PRO A 185 -11.40 27.22 -11.53
N SER A 186 -11.84 25.99 -11.82
CA SER A 186 -12.79 25.75 -12.89
C SER A 186 -14.12 26.35 -12.45
N GLY A 187 -14.37 27.61 -12.82
CA GLY A 187 -15.61 28.30 -12.55
C GLY A 187 -16.73 27.64 -13.34
N THR A 188 -17.57 26.85 -12.67
CA THR A 188 -18.94 26.62 -13.12
C THR A 188 -19.79 27.78 -12.65
N THR A 189 -19.91 28.82 -13.49
CA THR A 189 -21.11 29.65 -13.46
C THR A 189 -22.26 28.85 -14.07
N LYS A 190 -23.27 28.62 -13.22
CA LYS A 190 -24.64 28.15 -13.49
C LYS A 190 -24.87 26.63 -13.51
#